data_AF-A0A1I7UGG9-F1
#
_entry.id   AF-A0A1I7UGG9-F1
#
_cell.length_a   1.000
_cell.length_b   1.000
_cell.length_c   1.000
_cell.angle_alpha   90.00
_cell.angle_beta   90.00
_cell.angle_gamma   90.00
#
_symmetry.space_group_name_H-M   'P 1'
#
loop_
_entity.id
_entity.type
_entity.pdbx_description
1 polymer ?
#
loop_
_entity_poly.entity_id
_entity_poly.type
_entity_poly.pdbx_seq_one_letter_code
_entity_poly.pdbx_strand_id
1 'polypeptide(L)'
;MVIINETEARKRVRDNDEKILEAMKETQELELKSKEEIRERIRREDAEDEKKNAREVSQAVEKSFNQIGEVREEVNRKRKERENGVVEFGQKLEEANRETLKKMEEVHAKGIEKSESAIESQAKKLHEAKNKAVEGLSRLNEIKEEGMNARNIIQDQFDEEEKKVADAHGQKLLDLEKERNEVKIKHQNDLLQIAEADRKIQKEFADQLTLIEEERTQRAITVIDAMSEEKKFDKLRKECKSVFDLFIKSKTVFSEEEASIMSAITCMNRLLTLNSLPDVASINKAFTSVSNAIDQLEAPDRKYRELFSEVQEKIDDFKEQIFKIDISIKNYGKIESSMELPSDEQLRRDSADLEFFYKTAKRILKELSELMAQFKIPASQALQQAIGQMRSLTFGVNQLQIQQ
;
A
#
# COMPACT_ATOMS: atom_id res chain seq x y z
N MET A 1 30.64 -201.69 52.75
CA MET A 1 31.12 -203.05 53.07
C MET A 1 30.42 -203.53 54.33
N VAL A 2 30.15 -204.81 54.52
CA VAL A 2 30.30 -205.91 53.54
C VAL A 2 29.06 -205.92 52.62
N ILE A 3 28.36 -207.05 52.50
CA ILE A 3 27.03 -207.29 51.89
C ILE A 3 26.43 -208.49 52.70
N ILE A 4 25.52 -209.32 52.13
CA ILE A 4 25.11 -210.67 52.64
C ILE A 4 24.22 -210.62 53.92
N ASN A 5 23.01 -211.23 54.00
CA ASN A 5 22.22 -212.02 53.04
C ASN A 5 20.69 -211.92 53.30
N GLU A 6 19.90 -212.70 52.55
CA GLU A 6 18.43 -212.81 52.51
C GLU A 6 18.01 -214.33 52.44
N THR A 7 16.73 -214.70 52.19
CA THR A 7 16.25 -215.74 51.21
C THR A 7 14.71 -216.02 51.25
N GLU A 8 14.22 -216.92 52.13
CA GLU A 8 13.10 -217.85 51.77
C GLU A 8 11.72 -217.57 52.42
N ALA A 9 11.18 -216.37 52.25
CA ALA A 9 9.83 -216.02 52.69
C ALA A 9 8.68 -216.50 51.75
N ARG A 10 8.91 -217.33 50.73
CA ARG A 10 8.13 -217.22 49.48
C ARG A 10 6.93 -218.15 49.30
N LYS A 11 6.74 -219.22 50.10
CA LYS A 11 6.08 -220.40 49.52
C LYS A 11 4.60 -220.25 49.12
N ARG A 12 3.65 -220.07 50.06
CA ARG A 12 2.19 -219.98 49.80
C ARG A 12 1.45 -219.33 50.99
N VAL A 13 0.81 -218.15 50.92
CA VAL A 13 0.56 -217.20 49.82
C VAL A 13 -0.45 -217.70 48.76
N ARG A 14 -0.06 -218.54 47.80
CA ARG A 14 -0.94 -219.04 46.71
C ARG A 14 -2.37 -219.43 47.09
N ASP A 15 -2.55 -220.27 48.10
CA ASP A 15 -3.89 -220.75 48.49
C ASP A 15 -4.77 -219.62 49.06
N ASN A 16 -4.15 -218.53 49.49
CA ASN A 16 -4.83 -217.29 49.88
C ASN A 16 -5.14 -216.42 48.65
N ASP A 17 -4.23 -216.39 47.67
CA ASP A 17 -4.40 -215.65 46.41
C ASP A 17 -5.63 -216.13 45.62
N GLU A 18 -5.90 -217.44 45.59
CA GLU A 18 -7.01 -218.02 44.82
C GLU A 18 -8.39 -217.59 45.37
N LYS A 19 -8.54 -217.51 46.70
CA LYS A 19 -9.74 -216.95 47.35
C LYS A 19 -9.88 -215.44 47.15
N ILE A 20 -8.77 -214.71 47.07
CA ILE A 20 -8.78 -213.27 46.78
C ILE A 20 -9.25 -213.03 45.33
N LEU A 21 -8.86 -213.91 44.39
CA LEU A 21 -9.19 -213.76 42.97
C LEU A 21 -10.69 -213.94 42.66
N GLU A 22 -11.36 -214.92 43.29
CA GLU A 22 -12.79 -215.16 43.08
C GLU A 22 -13.63 -213.99 43.62
N ALA A 23 -13.32 -213.51 44.84
CA ALA A 23 -14.01 -212.38 45.47
C ALA A 23 -13.84 -211.06 44.69
N MET A 24 -12.69 -210.83 44.05
CA MET A 24 -12.46 -209.66 43.20
C MET A 24 -13.37 -209.62 41.96
N LYS A 25 -13.77 -210.78 41.41
CA LYS A 25 -14.69 -210.82 40.26
C LYS A 25 -16.11 -210.39 40.66
N GLU A 26 -16.61 -210.85 41.81
CA GLU A 26 -17.89 -210.40 42.34
C GLU A 26 -17.93 -208.88 42.58
N THR A 27 -16.79 -208.28 42.99
CA THR A 27 -16.74 -206.82 43.20
C THR A 27 -16.77 -206.02 41.89
N GLN A 28 -16.07 -206.50 40.85
CA GLN A 28 -16.01 -205.79 39.56
C GLN A 28 -17.35 -205.75 38.81
N GLU A 29 -18.13 -206.83 38.84
CA GLU A 29 -19.40 -206.90 38.09
C GLU A 29 -20.48 -205.98 38.70
N LEU A 30 -20.48 -205.82 40.03
CA LEU A 30 -21.38 -204.90 40.75
C LEU A 30 -21.02 -203.42 40.51
N GLU A 31 -19.73 -203.07 40.49
CA GLU A 31 -19.30 -201.71 40.13
C GLU A 31 -19.73 -201.29 38.72
N LEU A 32 -19.70 -202.22 37.76
CA LEU A 32 -20.02 -201.96 36.36
C LEU A 32 -21.48 -201.57 36.18
N LYS A 33 -22.41 -202.34 36.76
CA LYS A 33 -23.86 -202.02 36.72
C LYS A 33 -24.18 -200.71 37.43
N SER A 34 -23.57 -200.43 38.58
CA SER A 34 -23.77 -199.16 39.29
C SER A 34 -23.29 -197.95 38.48
N LYS A 35 -22.18 -198.08 37.73
CA LYS A 35 -21.68 -197.01 36.85
C LYS A 35 -22.58 -196.71 35.65
N GLU A 36 -23.37 -197.69 35.16
CA GLU A 36 -24.29 -197.46 34.03
C GLU A 36 -25.56 -196.70 34.45
N GLU A 37 -26.18 -197.06 35.59
CA GLU A 37 -27.36 -196.34 36.09
C GLU A 37 -27.07 -194.86 36.40
N ILE A 38 -25.88 -194.56 36.94
CA ILE A 38 -25.45 -193.17 37.21
C ILE A 38 -25.34 -192.35 35.92
N ARG A 39 -24.82 -192.94 34.83
CA ARG A 39 -24.69 -192.25 33.53
C ARG A 39 -26.03 -191.96 32.85
N GLU A 40 -26.99 -192.89 33.00
CA GLU A 40 -28.34 -192.74 32.44
C GLU A 40 -29.13 -191.62 33.15
N ARG A 41 -28.86 -191.39 34.44
CA ARG A 41 -29.49 -190.32 35.23
C ARG A 41 -29.01 -188.92 34.83
N ILE A 42 -27.70 -188.73 34.74
CA ILE A 42 -27.08 -187.43 34.37
C ILE A 42 -27.60 -186.93 33.00
N ARG A 43 -27.73 -187.84 32.01
CA ARG A 43 -28.26 -187.51 30.68
C ARG A 43 -29.69 -186.97 30.65
N ARG A 44 -30.51 -187.22 31.69
CA ARG A 44 -31.88 -186.68 31.75
C ARG A 44 -31.92 -185.27 32.35
N GLU A 45 -31.07 -184.96 33.32
CA GLU A 45 -30.99 -183.62 33.93
C GLU A 45 -30.46 -182.58 32.93
N ASP A 46 -29.34 -182.87 32.24
CA ASP A 46 -28.76 -181.95 31.23
C ASP A 46 -29.79 -181.52 30.15
N ALA A 47 -30.66 -182.45 29.74
CA ALA A 47 -31.66 -182.22 28.69
C ALA A 47 -32.89 -181.41 29.15
N GLU A 48 -33.17 -181.34 30.46
CA GLU A 48 -34.21 -180.46 31.00
C GLU A 48 -33.69 -179.04 31.24
N ASP A 49 -32.44 -178.88 31.69
CA ASP A 49 -31.84 -177.56 31.91
C ASP A 49 -31.61 -176.80 30.60
N GLU A 50 -31.19 -177.45 29.50
CA GLU A 50 -31.12 -176.80 28.17
C GLU A 50 -32.49 -176.22 27.74
N LYS A 51 -33.57 -176.97 27.95
CA LYS A 51 -34.94 -176.54 27.60
C LYS A 51 -35.43 -175.37 28.44
N LYS A 52 -35.00 -175.28 29.70
CA LYS A 52 -35.34 -174.16 30.57
C LYS A 52 -34.60 -172.89 30.16
N ASN A 53 -33.29 -173.01 29.93
CA ASN A 53 -32.42 -171.87 29.57
C ASN A 53 -32.84 -171.24 28.23
N ALA A 54 -33.23 -172.05 27.24
CA ALA A 54 -33.74 -171.58 25.95
C ALA A 54 -35.01 -170.71 26.04
N ARG A 55 -35.88 -170.93 27.05
CA ARG A 55 -37.11 -170.13 27.23
C ARG A 55 -36.84 -168.76 27.84
N GLU A 56 -35.91 -168.66 28.79
CA GLU A 56 -35.61 -167.40 29.48
C GLU A 56 -34.94 -166.38 28.54
N VAL A 57 -34.02 -166.84 27.67
CA VAL A 57 -33.37 -165.98 26.66
C VAL A 57 -34.39 -165.35 25.69
N SER A 58 -35.38 -166.12 25.23
CA SER A 58 -36.38 -165.64 24.26
C SER A 58 -37.24 -164.50 24.82
N GLN A 59 -37.63 -164.57 26.11
CA GLN A 59 -38.42 -163.52 26.77
C GLN A 59 -37.63 -162.24 27.04
N ALA A 60 -36.31 -162.31 27.20
CA ALA A 60 -35.46 -161.13 27.41
C ALA A 60 -35.29 -160.29 26.12
N VAL A 61 -35.19 -160.96 24.96
CA VAL A 61 -35.08 -160.31 23.64
C VAL A 61 -36.35 -159.53 23.30
N GLU A 62 -37.52 -160.15 23.51
CA GLU A 62 -38.82 -159.56 23.16
C GLU A 62 -39.12 -158.26 23.94
N LYS A 63 -38.79 -158.22 25.24
CA LYS A 63 -38.89 -156.98 26.05
C LYS A 63 -37.96 -155.87 25.56
N SER A 64 -36.75 -156.23 25.13
CA SER A 64 -35.75 -155.25 24.66
C SER A 64 -36.16 -154.59 23.34
N PHE A 65 -36.83 -155.34 22.45
CA PHE A 65 -37.28 -154.83 21.15
C PHE A 65 -38.36 -153.75 21.28
N ASN A 66 -39.33 -153.92 22.19
CA ASN A 66 -40.42 -152.96 22.38
C ASN A 66 -39.93 -151.60 22.91
N GLN A 67 -38.97 -151.58 23.85
CA GLN A 67 -38.42 -150.33 24.40
C GLN A 67 -37.68 -149.48 23.34
N ILE A 68 -37.04 -150.12 22.35
CA ILE A 68 -36.38 -149.42 21.24
C ILE A 68 -37.42 -148.77 20.30
N GLY A 69 -38.62 -149.36 20.17
CA GLY A 69 -39.73 -148.80 19.40
C GLY A 69 -40.20 -147.45 19.95
N GLU A 70 -40.52 -147.38 21.25
CA GLU A 70 -41.07 -146.19 21.90
C GLU A 70 -40.12 -144.98 21.82
N VAL A 71 -38.82 -145.18 22.09
CA VAL A 71 -37.80 -144.11 22.01
C VAL A 71 -37.69 -143.53 20.61
N ARG A 72 -37.90 -144.34 19.56
CA ARG A 72 -37.79 -143.91 18.16
C ARG A 72 -38.92 -142.96 17.75
N GLU A 73 -40.13 -143.17 18.26
CA GLU A 73 -41.27 -142.28 17.96
C GLU A 73 -41.13 -140.92 18.62
N GLU A 74 -40.66 -140.85 19.87
CA GLU A 74 -40.51 -139.57 20.57
C GLU A 74 -39.46 -138.65 19.93
N VAL A 75 -38.36 -139.21 19.41
CA VAL A 75 -37.33 -138.44 18.68
C VAL A 75 -37.92 -137.82 17.41
N ASN A 76 -38.75 -138.55 16.66
CA ASN A 76 -39.40 -138.03 15.46
C ASN A 76 -40.40 -136.91 15.75
N ARG A 77 -41.15 -136.98 16.86
CA ARG A 77 -42.08 -135.91 17.27
C ARG A 77 -41.35 -134.59 17.54
N LYS A 78 -40.28 -134.63 18.37
CA LYS A 78 -39.48 -133.44 18.73
C LYS A 78 -38.78 -132.79 17.54
N ARG A 79 -38.52 -133.54 16.46
CA ARG A 79 -37.94 -133.00 15.22
C ARG A 79 -38.95 -132.11 14.47
N LYS A 80 -40.20 -132.57 14.27
CA LYS A 80 -41.24 -131.79 13.57
C LYS A 80 -41.56 -130.47 14.27
N GLU A 81 -41.59 -130.47 15.60
CA GLU A 81 -41.84 -129.26 16.39
C GLU A 81 -40.76 -128.17 16.16
N ARG A 82 -39.48 -128.57 16.04
CA ARG A 82 -38.40 -127.64 15.70
C ARG A 82 -38.48 -127.12 14.27
N GLU A 83 -38.80 -127.97 13.29
CA GLU A 83 -38.93 -127.56 11.89
C GLU A 83 -40.03 -126.49 11.72
N ASN A 84 -41.19 -126.65 12.39
CA ASN A 84 -42.25 -125.63 12.39
C ASN A 84 -41.81 -124.30 13.03
N GLY A 85 -41.10 -124.35 14.16
CA GLY A 85 -40.65 -123.14 14.87
C GLY A 85 -39.68 -122.26 14.06
N VAL A 86 -38.89 -122.86 13.14
CA VAL A 86 -38.00 -122.11 12.24
C VAL A 86 -38.80 -121.35 11.16
N VAL A 87 -39.88 -121.94 10.64
CA VAL A 87 -40.72 -121.32 9.60
C VAL A 87 -41.44 -120.08 10.13
N GLU A 88 -42.03 -120.15 11.33
CA GLU A 88 -42.71 -118.99 11.95
C GLU A 88 -41.73 -117.83 12.25
N PHE A 89 -40.49 -118.14 12.63
CA PHE A 89 -39.47 -117.11 12.87
C PHE A 89 -39.08 -116.38 11.58
N GLY A 90 -38.95 -117.11 10.46
CA GLY A 90 -38.66 -116.52 9.14
C GLY A 90 -39.73 -115.52 8.70
N GLN A 91 -41.01 -115.88 8.84
CA GLN A 91 -42.13 -115.01 8.47
C GLN A 91 -42.16 -113.70 9.27
N LYS A 92 -41.96 -113.76 10.59
CA LYS A 92 -41.91 -112.57 11.46
C LYS A 92 -40.74 -111.64 11.11
N LEU A 93 -39.61 -112.20 10.66
CA LEU A 93 -38.44 -111.42 10.27
C LEU A 93 -38.67 -110.64 8.96
N GLU A 94 -39.31 -111.26 7.97
CA GLU A 94 -39.65 -110.59 6.69
C GLU A 94 -40.65 -109.45 6.90
N GLU A 95 -41.66 -109.64 7.74
CA GLU A 95 -42.70 -108.65 8.01
C GLU A 95 -42.12 -107.40 8.71
N ALA A 96 -41.27 -107.60 9.72
CA ALA A 96 -40.55 -106.51 10.40
C ALA A 96 -39.60 -105.73 9.47
N ASN A 97 -38.89 -106.43 8.57
CA ASN A 97 -38.03 -105.78 7.57
C ASN A 97 -38.84 -104.94 6.58
N ARG A 98 -39.99 -105.46 6.10
CA ARG A 98 -40.87 -104.75 5.16
C ARG A 98 -41.49 -103.49 5.78
N GLU A 99 -41.84 -103.52 7.06
CA GLU A 99 -42.34 -102.34 7.77
C GLU A 99 -41.25 -101.28 7.97
N THR A 100 -40.02 -101.72 8.29
CA THR A 100 -38.87 -100.82 8.47
C THR A 100 -38.49 -100.10 7.17
N LEU A 101 -38.53 -100.79 6.03
CA LEU A 101 -38.22 -100.19 4.72
C LEU A 101 -39.18 -99.04 4.38
N LYS A 102 -40.49 -99.27 4.53
CA LYS A 102 -41.52 -98.25 4.28
C LYS A 102 -41.33 -96.99 5.14
N LYS A 103 -40.97 -97.17 6.42
CA LYS A 103 -40.71 -96.03 7.33
C LYS A 103 -39.51 -95.19 6.87
N MET A 104 -38.48 -95.80 6.29
CA MET A 104 -37.34 -95.04 5.72
C MET A 104 -37.73 -94.30 4.44
N GLU A 105 -38.50 -94.93 3.54
CA GLU A 105 -38.97 -94.30 2.29
C GLU A 105 -39.81 -93.04 2.57
N GLU A 106 -40.76 -93.12 3.52
CA GLU A 106 -41.56 -91.96 3.92
C GLU A 106 -40.74 -90.82 4.52
N VAL A 107 -39.71 -91.13 5.32
CA VAL A 107 -38.83 -90.11 5.92
C VAL A 107 -37.96 -89.44 4.85
N HIS A 108 -37.43 -90.20 3.90
CA HIS A 108 -36.67 -89.65 2.78
C HIS A 108 -37.52 -88.75 1.88
N ALA A 109 -38.74 -89.17 1.51
CA ALA A 109 -39.65 -88.37 0.70
C ALA A 109 -39.98 -87.02 1.37
N LYS A 110 -40.37 -87.05 2.65
CA LYS A 110 -40.64 -85.84 3.47
C LYS A 110 -39.40 -84.96 3.68
N GLY A 111 -38.20 -85.54 3.61
CA GLY A 111 -36.93 -84.80 3.67
C GLY A 111 -36.62 -84.04 2.38
N ILE A 112 -36.83 -84.68 1.23
CA ILE A 112 -36.62 -84.08 -0.10
C ILE A 112 -37.59 -82.91 -0.30
N GLU A 113 -38.89 -83.13 -0.10
CA GLU A 113 -39.93 -82.11 -0.28
C GLU A 113 -39.67 -80.83 0.56
N LYS A 114 -39.24 -80.99 1.82
CA LYS A 114 -38.83 -79.87 2.68
C LYS A 114 -37.59 -79.15 2.16
N SER A 115 -36.63 -79.87 1.58
CA SER A 115 -35.42 -79.25 1.02
C SER A 115 -35.72 -78.46 -0.25
N GLU A 116 -36.57 -78.98 -1.13
CA GLU A 116 -36.97 -78.30 -2.37
C GLU A 116 -37.75 -77.02 -2.07
N SER A 117 -38.73 -77.08 -1.16
CA SER A 117 -39.48 -75.90 -0.70
C SER A 117 -38.56 -74.82 -0.08
N ALA A 118 -37.55 -75.23 0.69
CA ALA A 118 -36.57 -74.30 1.28
C ALA A 118 -35.68 -73.65 0.20
N ILE A 119 -35.20 -74.42 -0.78
CA ILE A 119 -34.39 -73.93 -1.91
C ILE A 119 -35.20 -72.95 -2.76
N GLU A 120 -36.45 -73.26 -3.08
CA GLU A 120 -37.32 -72.39 -3.88
C GLU A 120 -37.61 -71.06 -3.15
N SER A 121 -37.85 -71.10 -1.84
CA SER A 121 -38.01 -69.91 -1.00
C SER A 121 -36.75 -69.03 -0.97
N GLN A 122 -35.56 -69.64 -0.87
CA GLN A 122 -34.28 -68.92 -0.91
C GLN A 122 -34.00 -68.33 -2.30
N ALA A 123 -34.29 -69.07 -3.37
CA ALA A 123 -34.12 -68.59 -4.75
C ALA A 123 -35.01 -67.37 -5.04
N LYS A 124 -36.27 -67.38 -4.58
CA LYS A 124 -37.17 -66.22 -4.67
C LYS A 124 -36.62 -64.99 -3.93
N LYS A 125 -36.20 -65.15 -2.67
CA LYS A 125 -35.58 -64.07 -1.87
C LYS A 125 -34.31 -63.50 -2.53
N LEU A 126 -33.46 -64.36 -3.09
CA LEU A 126 -32.25 -63.95 -3.79
C LEU A 126 -32.57 -63.17 -5.07
N HIS A 127 -33.60 -63.58 -5.82
CA HIS A 127 -34.04 -62.88 -7.02
C HIS A 127 -34.62 -61.49 -6.70
N GLU A 128 -35.46 -61.37 -5.67
CA GLU A 128 -35.96 -60.09 -5.17
C GLU A 128 -34.84 -59.15 -4.71
N ALA A 129 -33.85 -59.68 -3.97
CA ALA A 129 -32.71 -58.90 -3.51
C ALA A 129 -31.84 -58.42 -4.70
N LYS A 130 -31.62 -59.27 -5.70
CA LYS A 130 -30.92 -58.90 -6.95
C LYS A 130 -31.64 -57.78 -7.69
N ASN A 131 -32.96 -57.90 -7.87
CA ASN A 131 -33.73 -56.91 -8.61
C ASN A 131 -33.72 -55.55 -7.90
N LYS A 132 -33.91 -55.52 -6.56
CA LYS A 132 -33.76 -54.30 -5.74
C LYS A 132 -32.36 -53.68 -5.82
N ALA A 133 -31.31 -54.50 -5.87
CA ALA A 133 -29.94 -54.00 -6.03
C ALA A 133 -29.69 -53.37 -7.41
N VAL A 134 -30.27 -53.95 -8.48
CA VAL A 134 -30.20 -53.38 -9.84
C VAL A 134 -30.99 -52.06 -9.91
N GLU A 135 -32.22 -52.01 -9.40
CA GLU A 135 -33.02 -50.78 -9.33
C GLU A 135 -32.31 -49.67 -8.53
N GLY A 136 -31.70 -50.02 -7.39
CA GLY A 136 -30.92 -49.08 -6.58
C GLY A 136 -29.69 -48.54 -7.31
N LEU A 137 -29.01 -49.38 -8.10
CA LEU A 137 -27.85 -48.98 -8.89
C LEU A 137 -28.24 -48.07 -10.07
N SER A 138 -29.36 -48.33 -10.74
CA SER A 138 -29.90 -47.44 -11.78
C SER A 138 -30.22 -46.05 -11.21
N ARG A 139 -30.96 -45.98 -10.09
CA ARG A 139 -31.29 -44.71 -9.42
C ARG A 139 -30.06 -43.93 -8.96
N LEU A 140 -29.02 -44.62 -8.49
CA LEU A 140 -27.75 -43.97 -8.11
C LEU A 140 -27.02 -43.36 -9.31
N ASN A 141 -27.11 -43.99 -10.50
CA ASN A 141 -26.56 -43.43 -11.72
C ASN A 141 -27.38 -42.22 -12.20
N GLU A 142 -28.71 -42.29 -12.18
CA GLU A 142 -29.61 -41.16 -12.49
C GLU A 142 -29.31 -39.95 -11.60
N ILE A 143 -29.30 -40.12 -10.27
CA ILE A 143 -28.97 -39.05 -9.30
C ILE A 143 -27.57 -38.47 -9.54
N LYS A 144 -26.59 -39.31 -9.93
CA LYS A 144 -25.23 -38.86 -10.23
C LYS A 144 -25.18 -38.02 -11.51
N GLU A 145 -25.92 -38.41 -12.54
CA GLU A 145 -26.01 -37.70 -13.81
C GLU A 145 -26.74 -36.35 -13.64
N GLU A 146 -27.88 -36.34 -12.93
CA GLU A 146 -28.58 -35.11 -12.53
C GLU A 146 -27.67 -34.18 -11.72
N GLY A 147 -26.93 -34.72 -10.74
CA GLY A 147 -25.98 -33.95 -9.93
C GLY A 147 -24.81 -33.38 -10.73
N MET A 148 -24.31 -34.11 -11.74
CA MET A 148 -23.30 -33.59 -12.67
C MET A 148 -23.86 -32.48 -13.56
N ASN A 149 -25.06 -32.66 -14.12
CA ASN A 149 -25.71 -31.66 -14.97
C ASN A 149 -26.04 -30.38 -14.20
N ALA A 150 -26.59 -30.51 -12.99
CA ALA A 150 -26.86 -29.37 -12.11
C ALA A 150 -25.57 -28.62 -11.72
N ARG A 151 -24.48 -29.34 -11.43
CA ARG A 151 -23.18 -28.73 -11.14
C ARG A 151 -22.63 -27.95 -12.35
N ASN A 152 -22.73 -28.50 -13.55
CA ASN A 152 -22.26 -27.84 -14.77
C ASN A 152 -23.06 -26.56 -15.02
N ILE A 153 -24.40 -26.60 -14.90
CA ILE A 153 -25.26 -25.40 -15.05
C ILE A 153 -24.87 -24.31 -14.04
N ILE A 154 -24.61 -24.66 -12.78
CA ILE A 154 -24.18 -23.69 -11.75
C ILE A 154 -22.80 -23.13 -12.08
N GLN A 155 -21.87 -23.95 -12.59
CA GLN A 155 -20.55 -23.49 -13.01
C GLN A 155 -20.64 -22.54 -14.21
N ASP A 156 -21.39 -22.88 -15.25
CA ASP A 156 -21.58 -22.04 -16.43
C ASP A 156 -22.21 -20.69 -16.06
N GLN A 157 -23.18 -20.68 -15.13
CA GLN A 157 -23.78 -19.45 -14.60
C GLN A 157 -22.79 -18.61 -13.79
N PHE A 158 -21.99 -19.24 -12.93
CA PHE A 158 -20.96 -18.57 -12.15
C PHE A 158 -19.89 -17.94 -13.05
N ASP A 159 -19.40 -18.68 -14.04
CA ASP A 159 -18.40 -18.22 -15.01
C ASP A 159 -18.95 -17.06 -15.87
N GLU A 160 -20.25 -17.09 -16.24
CA GLU A 160 -20.90 -15.99 -16.96
C GLU A 160 -21.09 -14.73 -16.08
N GLU A 161 -21.43 -14.89 -14.80
CA GLU A 161 -21.50 -13.77 -13.84
C GLU A 161 -20.12 -13.17 -13.53
N GLU A 162 -19.11 -14.01 -13.27
CA GLU A 162 -17.73 -13.57 -13.05
C GLU A 162 -17.21 -12.78 -14.25
N LYS A 163 -17.47 -13.27 -15.47
CA LYS A 163 -17.13 -12.56 -16.70
C LYS A 163 -17.86 -11.21 -16.82
N LYS A 164 -19.17 -11.15 -16.56
CA LYS A 164 -19.94 -9.88 -16.59
C LYS A 164 -19.39 -8.87 -15.58
N VAL A 165 -19.02 -9.32 -14.38
CA VAL A 165 -18.40 -8.47 -13.35
C VAL A 165 -17.01 -7.99 -13.78
N ALA A 166 -16.19 -8.87 -14.35
CA ALA A 166 -14.87 -8.53 -14.87
C ALA A 166 -14.94 -7.51 -16.03
N ASP A 167 -15.83 -7.73 -17.00
CA ASP A 167 -16.04 -6.82 -18.14
C ASP A 167 -16.56 -5.45 -17.66
N ALA A 168 -17.53 -5.41 -16.74
CA ALA A 168 -18.03 -4.17 -16.15
C ALA A 168 -16.98 -3.41 -15.33
N HIS A 169 -16.14 -4.13 -14.58
CA HIS A 169 -15.03 -3.54 -13.83
C HIS A 169 -13.94 -2.97 -14.77
N GLY A 170 -13.60 -3.71 -15.82
CA GLY A 170 -12.67 -3.27 -16.87
C GLY A 170 -13.15 -2.00 -17.58
N GLN A 171 -14.43 -1.95 -17.97
CA GLN A 171 -15.04 -0.76 -18.57
C GLN A 171 -14.98 0.45 -17.61
N LYS A 172 -15.32 0.25 -16.33
CA LYS A 172 -15.26 1.31 -15.32
C LYS A 172 -13.83 1.86 -15.11
N LEU A 173 -12.81 1.00 -15.14
CA LEU A 173 -11.41 1.44 -15.08
C LEU A 173 -11.01 2.28 -16.31
N LEU A 174 -11.43 1.88 -17.51
CA LEU A 174 -11.16 2.64 -18.74
C LEU A 174 -11.83 4.03 -18.70
N ASP A 175 -13.06 4.13 -18.18
CA ASP A 175 -13.76 5.41 -18.10
C ASP A 175 -13.16 6.33 -17.02
N LEU A 176 -12.78 5.78 -15.86
CA LEU A 176 -12.00 6.54 -14.85
C LEU A 176 -10.64 7.00 -15.36
N GLU A 177 -9.97 6.23 -16.22
CA GLU A 177 -8.71 6.65 -16.83
C GLU A 177 -8.90 7.77 -17.86
N LYS A 178 -10.00 7.77 -18.64
CA LYS A 178 -10.38 8.90 -19.50
C LYS A 178 -10.62 10.15 -18.66
N GLU A 179 -11.48 10.09 -17.63
CA GLU A 179 -11.75 11.21 -16.73
C GLU A 179 -10.46 11.78 -16.12
N ARG A 180 -9.57 10.91 -15.60
CA ARG A 180 -8.27 11.33 -15.05
C ARG A 180 -7.41 12.04 -16.09
N ASN A 181 -7.41 11.57 -17.33
CA ASN A 181 -6.61 12.17 -18.41
C ASN A 181 -7.21 13.51 -18.87
N GLU A 182 -8.54 13.64 -18.94
CA GLU A 182 -9.24 14.91 -19.22
C GLU A 182 -8.94 15.96 -18.14
N VAL A 183 -9.04 15.59 -16.86
CA VAL A 183 -8.69 16.48 -15.74
C VAL A 183 -7.22 16.90 -15.81
N LYS A 184 -6.31 15.98 -16.15
CA LYS A 184 -4.88 16.29 -16.31
C LYS A 184 -4.62 17.26 -17.47
N ILE A 185 -5.25 17.06 -18.62
CA ILE A 185 -5.15 17.96 -19.78
C ILE A 185 -5.69 19.34 -19.43
N LYS A 186 -6.86 19.41 -18.78
CA LYS A 186 -7.45 20.67 -18.33
C LYS A 186 -6.52 21.42 -17.38
N HIS A 187 -5.99 20.73 -16.36
CA HIS A 187 -5.07 21.34 -15.40
C HIS A 187 -3.78 21.85 -16.07
N GLN A 188 -3.23 21.13 -17.06
CA GLN A 188 -2.08 21.61 -17.83
C GLN A 188 -2.41 22.86 -18.66
N ASN A 189 -3.60 22.93 -19.26
CA ASN A 189 -4.07 24.12 -19.98
C ASN A 189 -4.30 25.32 -19.05
N ASP A 190 -4.88 25.09 -17.87
CA ASP A 190 -5.09 26.14 -16.85
C ASP A 190 -3.73 26.72 -16.39
N LEU A 191 -2.72 25.86 -16.15
CA LEU A 191 -1.35 26.28 -15.81
C LEU A 191 -0.68 27.07 -16.94
N LEU A 192 -0.90 26.70 -18.21
CA LEU A 192 -0.38 27.44 -19.36
C LEU A 192 -1.02 28.83 -19.45
N GLN A 193 -2.34 28.94 -19.25
CA GLN A 193 -3.04 30.24 -19.25
C GLN A 193 -2.55 31.16 -18.13
N ILE A 194 -2.32 30.63 -16.92
CA ILE A 194 -1.74 31.40 -15.81
C ILE A 194 -0.33 31.88 -16.18
N ALA A 195 0.53 31.00 -16.72
CA ALA A 195 1.89 31.38 -17.12
C ALA A 195 1.92 32.40 -18.27
N GLU A 196 0.95 32.37 -19.20
CA GLU A 196 0.79 33.38 -20.25
C GLU A 196 0.31 34.72 -19.71
N ALA A 197 -0.64 34.72 -18.76
CA ALA A 197 -1.10 35.92 -18.07
C ALA A 197 0.02 36.58 -17.26
N ASP A 198 0.78 35.80 -16.47
CA ASP A 198 1.93 36.29 -15.70
C ASP A 198 3.01 36.89 -16.61
N ARG A 199 3.34 36.23 -17.73
CA ARG A 199 4.28 36.77 -18.74
C ARG A 199 3.78 38.08 -19.34
N LYS A 200 2.49 38.21 -19.60
CA LYS A 200 1.88 39.44 -20.13
C LYS A 200 1.99 40.59 -19.11
N ILE A 201 1.67 40.33 -17.84
CA ILE A 201 1.78 41.29 -16.74
C ILE A 201 3.25 41.71 -16.55
N GLN A 202 4.19 40.76 -16.49
CA GLN A 202 5.63 41.04 -16.38
C GLN A 202 6.14 41.90 -17.54
N LYS A 203 5.67 41.62 -18.77
CA LYS A 203 6.03 42.43 -19.94
C LYS A 203 5.45 43.85 -19.84
N GLU A 204 4.18 44.00 -19.48
CA GLU A 204 3.55 45.31 -19.30
C GLU A 204 4.26 46.16 -18.23
N PHE A 205 4.71 45.55 -17.13
CA PHE A 205 5.54 46.23 -16.12
C PHE A 205 6.93 46.60 -16.65
N ALA A 206 7.58 45.72 -17.41
CA ALA A 206 8.90 46.00 -18.00
C ALA A 206 8.83 47.12 -19.05
N ASP A 207 7.80 47.11 -19.90
CA ASP A 207 7.54 48.15 -20.90
C ASP A 207 7.25 49.51 -20.19
N GLN A 208 6.47 49.51 -19.10
CA GLN A 208 6.24 50.71 -18.28
C GLN A 208 7.51 51.25 -17.59
N LEU A 209 8.33 50.38 -17.01
CA LEU A 209 9.60 50.77 -16.39
C LEU A 209 10.55 51.39 -17.43
N THR A 210 10.65 50.78 -18.61
CA THR A 210 11.48 51.29 -19.71
C THR A 210 11.03 52.69 -20.14
N LEU A 211 9.72 52.89 -20.35
CA LEU A 211 9.15 54.19 -20.71
C LEU A 211 9.45 55.28 -19.64
N ILE A 212 9.37 54.91 -18.36
CA ILE A 212 9.65 55.79 -17.23
C ILE A 212 11.14 56.15 -17.14
N GLU A 213 12.05 55.21 -17.43
CA GLU A 213 13.49 55.47 -17.49
C GLU A 213 13.88 56.34 -18.69
N GLU A 214 13.24 56.14 -19.85
CA GLU A 214 13.37 57.01 -21.02
C GLU A 214 12.90 58.44 -20.71
N GLU A 215 11.69 58.61 -20.15
CA GLU A 215 11.19 59.92 -19.72
C GLU A 215 12.11 60.60 -18.70
N ARG A 216 12.59 59.84 -17.71
CA ARG A 216 13.52 60.35 -16.70
C ARG A 216 14.83 60.82 -17.33
N THR A 217 15.34 60.10 -18.32
CA THR A 217 16.56 60.44 -19.06
C THR A 217 16.34 61.70 -19.91
N GLN A 218 15.24 61.76 -20.67
CA GLN A 218 14.85 62.93 -21.48
C GLN A 218 14.74 64.21 -20.64
N ARG A 219 14.10 64.13 -19.46
CA ARG A 219 13.97 65.27 -18.54
C ARG A 219 15.28 65.61 -17.82
N ALA A 220 16.13 64.62 -17.52
CA ALA A 220 17.46 64.87 -16.97
C ALA A 220 18.35 65.64 -17.97
N ILE A 221 18.32 65.27 -19.25
CA ILE A 221 18.98 66.01 -20.34
C ILE A 221 18.44 67.45 -20.38
N THR A 222 17.11 67.62 -20.42
CA THR A 222 16.44 68.94 -20.43
C THR A 222 16.90 69.85 -19.27
N VAL A 223 17.10 69.28 -18.07
CA VAL A 223 17.58 70.01 -16.90
C VAL A 223 19.07 70.33 -17.01
N ILE A 224 19.90 69.40 -17.50
CA ILE A 224 21.33 69.64 -17.74
C ILE A 224 21.53 70.75 -18.78
N ASP A 225 20.76 70.74 -19.86
CA ASP A 225 20.79 71.77 -20.91
C ASP A 225 20.37 73.13 -20.33
N ALA A 226 19.25 73.19 -19.59
CA ALA A 226 18.81 74.40 -18.90
C ALA A 226 19.84 74.92 -17.88
N MET A 227 20.53 74.03 -17.16
CA MET A 227 21.65 74.40 -16.27
C MET A 227 22.89 74.87 -17.05
N SER A 228 23.13 74.36 -18.26
CA SER A 228 24.25 74.78 -19.11
C SER A 228 24.05 76.19 -19.67
N GLU A 229 22.82 76.53 -20.05
CA GLU A 229 22.41 77.88 -20.42
C GLU A 229 22.45 78.82 -19.20
N GLU A 230 21.97 78.38 -18.04
CA GLU A 230 22.00 79.18 -16.80
C GLU A 230 23.44 79.54 -16.37
N LYS A 231 24.40 78.64 -16.56
CA LYS A 231 25.84 78.90 -16.27
C LYS A 231 26.40 80.10 -17.04
N LYS A 232 25.86 80.44 -18.21
CA LYS A 232 26.25 81.66 -18.96
C LYS A 232 25.86 82.92 -18.18
N PHE A 233 24.70 82.91 -17.53
CA PHE A 233 24.22 84.00 -16.69
C PHE A 233 24.82 84.02 -15.29
N ASP A 234 25.42 82.94 -14.79
CA ASP A 234 26.05 82.90 -13.47
C ASP A 234 27.32 83.77 -13.36
N LYS A 235 28.09 83.91 -14.45
CA LYS A 235 29.19 84.88 -14.52
C LYS A 235 28.63 86.30 -14.41
N LEU A 236 27.69 86.64 -15.30
CA LEU A 236 27.02 87.94 -15.34
C LEU A 236 26.34 88.31 -14.01
N ARG A 237 25.64 87.37 -13.35
CA ARG A 237 25.02 87.59 -12.03
C ARG A 237 26.04 87.99 -10.96
N LYS A 238 27.21 87.34 -10.93
CA LYS A 238 28.27 87.66 -9.96
C LYS A 238 28.87 89.03 -10.24
N GLU A 239 29.09 89.36 -11.51
CA GLU A 239 29.66 90.63 -11.94
C GLU A 239 28.67 91.78 -11.71
N CYS A 240 27.42 91.66 -12.16
CA CYS A 240 26.34 92.62 -11.88
C CYS A 240 26.11 92.83 -10.37
N LYS A 241 26.21 91.76 -9.55
CA LYS A 241 26.17 91.90 -8.09
C LYS A 241 27.37 92.70 -7.56
N SER A 242 28.58 92.44 -8.05
CA SER A 242 29.78 93.20 -7.68
C SER A 242 29.63 94.70 -8.00
N VAL A 243 29.09 95.03 -9.19
CA VAL A 243 28.79 96.41 -9.59
C VAL A 243 27.71 97.03 -8.69
N PHE A 244 26.66 96.28 -8.33
CA PHE A 244 25.66 96.74 -7.37
C PHE A 244 26.27 97.03 -6.00
N ASP A 245 27.11 96.14 -5.48
CA ASP A 245 27.78 96.31 -4.18
C ASP A 245 28.78 97.50 -4.21
N LEU A 246 29.43 97.78 -5.35
CA LEU A 246 30.24 98.99 -5.57
C LEU A 246 29.38 100.27 -5.62
N PHE A 247 28.21 100.22 -6.28
CA PHE A 247 27.28 101.34 -6.31
C PHE A 247 26.74 101.68 -4.93
N ILE A 248 26.37 100.68 -4.11
CA ILE A 248 25.94 100.91 -2.73
C ILE A 248 27.04 101.61 -1.91
N LYS A 249 28.31 101.19 -2.05
CA LYS A 249 29.44 101.88 -1.40
C LYS A 249 29.60 103.33 -1.89
N SER A 250 29.50 103.56 -3.21
CA SER A 250 29.65 104.90 -3.80
C SER A 250 28.52 105.84 -3.40
N LYS A 251 27.30 105.31 -3.27
CA LYS A 251 26.16 106.02 -2.70
C LYS A 251 26.37 106.40 -1.24
N THR A 252 26.98 105.52 -0.43
CA THR A 252 27.35 105.84 0.96
C THR A 252 28.35 107.00 1.01
N VAL A 253 29.40 106.99 0.18
CA VAL A 253 30.38 108.10 0.10
C VAL A 253 29.71 109.43 -0.23
N PHE A 254 28.75 109.45 -1.16
CA PHE A 254 27.98 110.69 -1.43
C PHE A 254 27.13 111.12 -0.22
N SER A 255 26.47 110.18 0.48
CA SER A 255 25.66 110.50 1.67
C SER A 255 26.48 110.93 2.88
N GLU A 256 27.74 110.54 3.00
CA GLU A 256 28.68 111.04 4.01
C GLU A 256 29.03 112.52 3.73
N GLU A 257 29.30 112.87 2.47
CA GLU A 257 29.60 114.24 2.04
C GLU A 257 28.37 115.16 1.88
N GLU A 258 27.17 114.60 1.87
CA GLU A 258 25.90 115.34 1.75
C GLU A 258 25.75 116.42 2.83
N ALA A 259 26.22 116.15 4.05
CA ALA A 259 26.23 117.12 5.15
C ALA A 259 27.18 118.31 4.87
N SER A 260 28.36 118.05 4.29
CA SER A 260 29.34 119.08 3.91
C SER A 260 28.80 119.97 2.78
N ILE A 261 28.15 119.38 1.76
CA ILE A 261 27.52 120.13 0.67
C ILE A 261 26.37 121.01 1.19
N MET A 262 25.49 120.47 2.05
CA MET A 262 24.40 121.23 2.67
C MET A 262 24.90 122.34 3.62
N SER A 263 26.01 122.11 4.31
CA SER A 263 26.71 123.12 5.11
C SER A 263 27.21 124.27 4.24
N ALA A 264 27.86 123.96 3.10
CA ALA A 264 28.33 124.97 2.15
C ALA A 264 27.18 125.81 1.58
N ILE A 265 26.06 125.18 1.14
CA ILE A 265 24.83 125.89 0.71
C ILE A 265 24.32 126.82 1.82
N THR A 266 24.33 126.36 3.07
CA THR A 266 23.87 127.18 4.22
C THR A 266 24.80 128.36 4.49
N CYS A 267 26.11 128.17 4.35
CA CYS A 267 27.11 129.21 4.54
C CYS A 267 27.02 130.28 3.44
N MET A 268 26.93 129.86 2.17
CA MET A 268 26.75 130.74 1.01
C MET A 268 25.46 131.57 1.12
N ASN A 269 24.33 130.95 1.51
CA ASN A 269 23.06 131.65 1.73
C ASN A 269 23.11 132.69 2.88
N ARG A 270 24.04 132.56 3.83
CA ARG A 270 24.11 133.37 5.05
C ARG A 270 25.36 134.26 5.13
N LEU A 271 26.21 134.24 4.11
CA LEU A 271 27.49 134.94 4.05
C LEU A 271 28.42 134.55 5.22
N LEU A 272 28.47 133.26 5.51
CA LEU A 272 29.31 132.68 6.56
C LEU A 272 30.54 131.99 5.95
N THR A 273 31.59 131.90 6.76
CA THR A 273 32.87 131.24 6.42
C THR A 273 32.70 129.74 6.24
N LEU A 274 33.34 129.14 5.23
CA LEU A 274 33.28 127.69 5.03
C LEU A 274 34.09 126.94 6.10
N ASN A 275 33.40 126.21 6.99
CA ASN A 275 34.03 125.40 8.04
C ASN A 275 34.61 124.06 7.54
N SER A 276 34.12 123.55 6.41
CA SER A 276 34.62 122.35 5.74
C SER A 276 34.32 122.39 4.25
N LEU A 277 35.15 121.70 3.45
CA LEU A 277 34.92 121.45 2.03
C LEU A 277 34.53 119.98 1.84
N PRO A 278 33.56 119.66 0.97
CA PRO A 278 33.22 118.27 0.67
C PRO A 278 34.33 117.58 -0.12
N ASP A 279 34.62 116.30 0.18
CA ASP A 279 35.57 115.49 -0.60
C ASP A 279 34.96 114.97 -1.90
N VAL A 280 34.76 115.89 -2.85
CA VAL A 280 34.29 115.61 -4.20
C VAL A 280 35.25 114.68 -4.97
N ALA A 281 36.54 114.65 -4.61
CA ALA A 281 37.49 113.73 -5.25
C ALA A 281 37.17 112.27 -4.87
N SER A 282 36.85 112.00 -3.60
CA SER A 282 36.40 110.67 -3.17
C SER A 282 35.06 110.26 -3.80
N ILE A 283 34.08 111.17 -3.92
CA ILE A 283 32.82 110.90 -4.62
C ILE A 283 33.09 110.51 -6.08
N ASN A 284 33.83 111.35 -6.83
CA ASN A 284 34.14 111.07 -8.24
C ASN A 284 34.94 109.78 -8.44
N LYS A 285 35.89 109.47 -7.54
CA LYS A 285 36.65 108.21 -7.57
C LYS A 285 35.75 106.99 -7.33
N ALA A 286 34.80 107.09 -6.41
CA ALA A 286 33.85 106.01 -6.14
C ALA A 286 32.96 105.73 -7.36
N PHE A 287 32.33 106.76 -7.95
CA PHE A 287 31.50 106.60 -9.15
C PHE A 287 32.29 106.23 -10.42
N THR A 288 33.56 106.64 -10.53
CA THR A 288 34.47 106.14 -11.58
C THR A 288 34.76 104.65 -11.40
N SER A 289 34.87 104.17 -10.15
CA SER A 289 35.04 102.73 -9.89
C SER A 289 33.80 101.90 -10.27
N VAL A 290 32.59 102.47 -10.16
CA VAL A 290 31.36 101.83 -10.64
C VAL A 290 31.32 101.79 -12.17
N SER A 291 31.58 102.92 -12.84
CA SER A 291 31.63 103.02 -14.31
C SER A 291 32.65 102.06 -14.92
N ASN A 292 33.90 102.06 -14.43
CA ASN A 292 34.93 101.11 -14.87
C ASN A 292 34.52 99.64 -14.70
N ALA A 293 33.68 99.33 -13.70
CA ALA A 293 33.19 97.98 -13.46
C ALA A 293 31.98 97.62 -14.35
N ILE A 294 31.22 98.61 -14.84
CA ILE A 294 30.17 98.46 -15.85
C ILE A 294 30.79 98.24 -17.24
N ASP A 295 31.83 99.00 -17.59
CA ASP A 295 32.55 98.87 -18.87
C ASP A 295 33.19 97.48 -19.05
N GLN A 296 33.45 96.77 -17.94
CA GLN A 296 33.98 95.40 -17.93
C GLN A 296 32.89 94.30 -18.03
N LEU A 297 31.60 94.65 -18.03
CA LEU A 297 30.52 93.68 -18.11
C LEU A 297 30.29 93.18 -19.54
N GLU A 298 30.46 91.88 -19.74
CA GLU A 298 30.08 91.20 -20.98
C GLU A 298 28.56 90.98 -21.03
N ALA A 299 27.82 91.91 -21.63
CA ALA A 299 26.38 91.78 -21.81
C ALA A 299 26.03 90.71 -22.89
N PRO A 300 25.37 89.59 -22.54
CA PRO A 300 25.00 88.56 -23.51
C PRO A 300 23.90 89.07 -24.45
N ASP A 301 22.88 89.72 -23.88
CA ASP A 301 21.69 90.17 -24.59
C ASP A 301 21.70 91.68 -24.84
N ARG A 302 20.98 92.08 -25.89
CA ARG A 302 20.74 93.50 -26.22
C ARG A 302 20.14 94.29 -25.04
N LYS A 303 19.22 93.69 -24.28
CA LYS A 303 18.58 94.31 -23.11
C LYS A 303 19.59 94.74 -22.03
N TYR A 304 20.60 93.90 -21.77
CA TYR A 304 21.62 94.24 -20.78
C TYR A 304 22.59 95.30 -21.30
N ARG A 305 22.92 95.30 -22.60
CA ARG A 305 23.68 96.41 -23.23
C ARG A 305 22.97 97.75 -23.06
N GLU A 306 21.67 97.80 -23.36
CA GLU A 306 20.86 99.02 -23.24
C GLU A 306 20.81 99.52 -21.78
N LEU A 307 20.60 98.62 -20.80
CA LEU A 307 20.65 98.95 -19.37
C LEU A 307 22.03 99.46 -18.93
N PHE A 308 23.12 98.85 -19.40
CA PHE A 308 24.48 99.25 -19.01
C PHE A 308 24.83 100.63 -19.58
N SER A 309 24.44 100.91 -20.82
CA SER A 309 24.57 102.26 -21.41
C SER A 309 23.76 103.31 -20.65
N GLU A 310 22.51 103.02 -20.28
CA GLU A 310 21.66 103.95 -19.53
C GLU A 310 22.23 104.26 -18.13
N VAL A 311 22.74 103.24 -17.42
CA VAL A 311 23.42 103.42 -16.13
C VAL A 311 24.71 104.23 -16.28
N GLN A 312 25.48 103.99 -17.34
CA GLN A 312 26.73 104.73 -17.61
C GLN A 312 26.46 106.21 -17.89
N GLU A 313 25.48 106.52 -18.75
CA GLU A 313 25.00 107.89 -19.00
C GLU A 313 24.59 108.59 -17.69
N LYS A 314 23.82 107.91 -16.84
CA LYS A 314 23.41 108.45 -15.53
C LYS A 314 24.55 108.63 -14.53
N ILE A 315 25.61 107.84 -14.60
CA ILE A 315 26.82 108.04 -13.80
C ILE A 315 27.57 109.28 -14.27
N ASP A 316 27.66 109.53 -15.57
CA ASP A 316 28.38 110.67 -16.12
C ASP A 316 27.59 111.99 -15.94
N ASP A 317 26.26 111.96 -16.11
CA ASP A 317 25.34 113.03 -15.67
C ASP A 317 25.58 113.40 -14.19
N PHE A 318 25.66 112.39 -13.31
CA PHE A 318 25.87 112.59 -11.88
C PHE A 318 27.24 113.23 -11.58
N LYS A 319 28.32 112.70 -12.18
CA LYS A 319 29.67 113.28 -12.07
C LYS A 319 29.70 114.73 -12.54
N GLU A 320 28.97 115.08 -13.60
CA GLU A 320 28.90 116.46 -14.10
C GLU A 320 28.26 117.41 -13.06
N GLN A 321 27.17 117.01 -12.40
CA GLN A 321 26.58 117.81 -11.32
C GLN A 321 27.51 117.91 -10.10
N ILE A 322 28.18 116.83 -9.74
CA ILE A 322 29.18 116.79 -8.66
C ILE A 322 30.37 117.72 -8.96
N PHE A 323 30.80 117.81 -10.22
CA PHE A 323 31.84 118.76 -10.65
C PHE A 323 31.36 120.22 -10.61
N LYS A 324 30.10 120.49 -10.97
CA LYS A 324 29.50 121.83 -10.83
C LYS A 324 29.41 122.27 -9.37
N ILE A 325 29.06 121.35 -8.46
CA ILE A 325 29.08 121.55 -6.99
C ILE A 325 30.50 121.94 -6.50
N ASP A 326 31.52 121.19 -6.93
CA ASP A 326 32.92 121.44 -6.57
C ASP A 326 33.40 122.83 -7.01
N ILE A 327 33.11 123.22 -8.25
CA ILE A 327 33.45 124.55 -8.79
C ILE A 327 32.77 125.65 -7.98
N SER A 328 31.46 125.56 -7.72
CA SER A 328 30.72 126.59 -7.01
C SER A 328 31.26 126.80 -5.59
N ILE A 329 31.50 125.72 -4.84
CA ILE A 329 32.03 125.80 -3.47
C ILE A 329 33.47 126.34 -3.46
N LYS A 330 34.33 125.87 -4.38
CA LYS A 330 35.72 126.37 -4.50
C LYS A 330 35.79 127.84 -4.92
N ASN A 331 34.87 128.31 -5.76
CA ASN A 331 34.82 129.72 -6.14
C ASN A 331 34.39 130.59 -4.95
N TYR A 332 33.37 130.18 -4.19
CA TYR A 332 32.99 130.89 -2.97
C TYR A 332 34.15 130.98 -1.95
N GLY A 333 34.84 129.87 -1.65
CA GLY A 333 35.98 129.88 -0.73
C GLY A 333 37.19 130.73 -1.20
N LYS A 334 37.37 130.90 -2.52
CA LYS A 334 38.37 131.84 -3.07
C LYS A 334 37.96 133.30 -2.85
N ILE A 335 36.68 133.61 -3.06
CA ILE A 335 36.15 134.96 -2.87
C ILE A 335 36.17 135.36 -1.39
N GLU A 336 35.83 134.44 -0.49
CA GLU A 336 36.02 134.58 0.96
C GLU A 336 37.49 134.94 1.31
N SER A 337 38.45 134.35 0.59
CA SER A 337 39.89 134.57 0.80
C SER A 337 40.45 135.85 0.17
N SER A 338 39.78 136.45 -0.82
CA SER A 338 40.35 137.54 -1.65
C SER A 338 40.02 138.96 -1.16
N MET A 339 39.23 139.12 -0.09
CA MET A 339 38.72 140.41 0.44
C MET A 339 37.90 141.28 -0.52
N GLU A 340 37.79 140.93 -1.80
CA GLU A 340 36.84 141.54 -2.73
C GLU A 340 35.43 141.04 -2.41
N LEU A 341 34.61 141.89 -1.79
CA LEU A 341 33.22 141.57 -1.48
C LEU A 341 32.40 141.43 -2.78
N PRO A 342 31.91 140.22 -3.13
CA PRO A 342 30.97 140.05 -4.21
C PRO A 342 29.62 140.69 -3.82
N SER A 343 28.79 141.03 -4.79
CA SER A 343 27.47 141.58 -4.47
C SER A 343 26.55 140.51 -3.87
N ASP A 344 25.70 140.91 -2.92
CA ASP A 344 24.66 140.05 -2.32
C ASP A 344 23.82 139.32 -3.39
N GLU A 345 23.60 139.98 -4.52
CA GLU A 345 22.86 139.45 -5.67
C GLU A 345 23.62 138.32 -6.39
N GLN A 346 24.94 138.44 -6.55
CA GLN A 346 25.76 137.36 -7.14
C GLN A 346 25.82 136.16 -6.19
N LEU A 347 26.04 136.40 -4.90
CA LEU A 347 26.10 135.36 -3.86
C LEU A 347 24.81 134.54 -3.75
N ARG A 348 23.65 135.21 -3.83
CA ARG A 348 22.35 134.55 -3.85
C ARG A 348 22.15 133.69 -5.10
N ARG A 349 22.68 134.10 -6.26
CA ARG A 349 22.65 133.30 -7.49
C ARG A 349 23.57 132.09 -7.38
N ASP A 350 24.83 132.28 -6.99
CA ASP A 350 25.81 131.19 -6.83
C ASP A 350 25.31 130.12 -5.82
N SER A 351 24.64 130.56 -4.75
CA SER A 351 24.02 129.68 -3.76
C SER A 351 22.79 128.92 -4.31
N ALA A 352 21.93 129.61 -5.06
CA ALA A 352 20.77 128.99 -5.71
C ALA A 352 21.17 127.97 -6.79
N ASP A 353 22.23 128.27 -7.57
CA ASP A 353 22.81 127.37 -8.56
C ASP A 353 23.43 126.14 -7.88
N LEU A 354 24.17 126.32 -6.79
CA LEU A 354 24.69 125.19 -5.99
C LEU A 354 23.55 124.31 -5.44
N GLU A 355 22.49 124.91 -4.90
CA GLU A 355 21.32 124.16 -4.42
C GLU A 355 20.61 123.41 -5.56
N PHE A 356 20.53 124.01 -6.76
CA PHE A 356 20.00 123.38 -7.96
C PHE A 356 20.85 122.19 -8.42
N PHE A 357 22.18 122.31 -8.48
CA PHE A 357 23.08 121.21 -8.84
C PHE A 357 23.00 120.06 -7.82
N TYR A 358 22.97 120.36 -6.52
CA TYR A 358 22.79 119.36 -5.47
C TYR A 358 21.43 118.62 -5.58
N LYS A 359 20.32 119.35 -5.76
CA LYS A 359 18.99 118.76 -5.99
C LYS A 359 18.97 117.87 -7.24
N THR A 360 19.66 118.30 -8.30
CA THR A 360 19.77 117.55 -9.56
C THR A 360 20.61 116.27 -9.37
N ALA A 361 21.77 116.36 -8.72
CA ALA A 361 22.60 115.20 -8.38
C ALA A 361 21.83 114.17 -7.54
N LYS A 362 21.07 114.62 -6.53
CA LYS A 362 20.24 113.76 -5.68
C LYS A 362 19.09 113.08 -6.44
N ARG A 363 18.52 113.76 -7.44
CA ARG A 363 17.53 113.16 -8.37
C ARG A 363 18.17 112.08 -9.23
N ILE A 364 19.30 112.38 -9.88
CA ILE A 364 20.03 111.40 -10.72
C ILE A 364 20.45 110.18 -9.90
N LEU A 365 20.93 110.37 -8.66
CA LEU A 365 21.29 109.26 -7.76
C LEU A 365 20.08 108.37 -7.37
N LYS A 366 18.86 108.92 -7.37
CA LYS A 366 17.62 108.13 -7.20
C LYS A 366 17.29 107.34 -8.47
N GLU A 367 17.30 107.97 -9.64
CA GLU A 367 17.13 107.30 -10.95
C GLU A 367 18.15 106.16 -11.11
N LEU A 368 19.41 106.43 -10.81
CA LEU A 368 20.51 105.45 -10.81
C LEU A 368 20.27 104.31 -9.80
N SER A 369 19.69 104.59 -8.62
CA SER A 369 19.31 103.54 -7.66
C SER A 369 18.22 102.60 -8.20
N GLU A 370 17.30 103.13 -9.01
CA GLU A 370 16.19 102.37 -9.62
C GLU A 370 16.69 101.52 -10.80
N LEU A 371 17.59 102.05 -11.64
CA LEU A 371 18.28 101.27 -12.68
C LEU A 371 19.17 100.18 -12.09
N MET A 372 19.99 100.51 -11.09
CA MET A 372 20.87 99.54 -10.43
C MET A 372 20.10 98.40 -9.74
N ALA A 373 18.84 98.61 -9.34
CA ALA A 373 18.02 97.52 -8.82
C ALA A 373 17.79 96.40 -9.86
N GLN A 374 17.82 96.72 -11.17
CA GLN A 374 17.66 95.75 -12.27
C GLN A 374 18.88 94.84 -12.48
N PHE A 375 20.03 95.15 -11.85
CA PHE A 375 21.22 94.28 -11.85
C PHE A 375 21.01 92.99 -11.02
N LYS A 376 19.90 92.90 -10.26
CA LYS A 376 19.45 91.68 -9.57
C LYS A 376 18.79 90.70 -10.55
N ILE A 377 19.61 90.09 -11.40
CA ILE A 377 19.17 89.13 -12.42
C ILE A 377 18.63 87.85 -11.75
N PRO A 378 17.34 87.49 -11.92
CA PRO A 378 16.76 86.28 -11.33
C PRO A 378 17.28 85.00 -12.01
N ALA A 379 17.04 83.86 -11.37
CA ALA A 379 17.19 82.54 -11.99
C ALA A 379 16.23 82.40 -13.18
N SER A 380 16.64 81.68 -14.23
CA SER A 380 15.81 81.47 -15.42
C SER A 380 14.53 80.70 -15.08
N GLN A 381 13.38 81.17 -15.58
CA GLN A 381 12.11 80.46 -15.45
C GLN A 381 12.17 79.07 -16.08
N ALA A 382 12.95 78.88 -17.15
CA ALA A 382 13.15 77.57 -17.78
C ALA A 382 13.84 76.59 -16.81
N LEU A 383 14.85 77.03 -16.07
CA LEU A 383 15.51 76.20 -15.06
C LEU A 383 14.57 75.87 -13.90
N GLN A 384 13.78 76.83 -13.42
CA GLN A 384 12.80 76.60 -12.36
C GLN A 384 11.72 75.59 -12.77
N GLN A 385 11.20 75.69 -14.01
CA GLN A 385 10.24 74.75 -14.56
C GLN A 385 10.86 73.35 -14.74
N ALA A 386 12.07 73.26 -15.29
CA ALA A 386 12.76 71.99 -15.50
C ALA A 386 13.05 71.25 -14.16
N ILE A 387 13.50 71.97 -13.13
CA ILE A 387 13.66 71.41 -11.77
C ILE A 387 12.32 70.94 -11.19
N GLY A 388 11.23 71.69 -11.41
CA GLY A 388 9.88 71.28 -11.00
C GLY A 388 9.41 70.00 -11.68
N GLN A 389 9.65 69.87 -12.99
CA GLN A 389 9.29 68.69 -13.80
C GLN A 389 10.11 67.43 -13.47
N MET A 390 11.33 67.57 -12.94
CA MET A 390 12.12 66.43 -12.46
C MET A 390 11.58 65.89 -11.13
N ARG A 391 11.20 66.78 -10.20
CA ARG A 391 10.74 66.41 -8.85
C ARG A 391 9.43 65.63 -8.84
N SER A 392 8.51 65.90 -9.77
CA SER A 392 7.21 65.20 -9.82
C SER A 392 7.34 63.72 -10.18
N LEU A 393 8.28 63.35 -11.07
CA LEU A 393 8.53 61.95 -11.42
C LEU A 393 9.16 61.15 -10.29
N THR A 394 10.01 61.76 -9.46
CA THR A 394 10.73 61.03 -8.39
C THR A 394 9.77 60.41 -7.36
N PHE A 395 8.60 61.02 -7.18
CA PHE A 395 7.54 60.44 -6.33
C PHE A 395 6.77 59.30 -7.01
N GLY A 396 6.57 59.35 -8.33
CA GLY A 396 5.88 58.30 -9.09
C GLY A 396 6.68 56.99 -9.19
N VAL A 397 7.99 57.08 -9.47
CA VAL A 397 8.87 55.90 -9.57
C VAL A 397 8.91 55.11 -8.25
N ASN A 398 9.00 55.82 -7.12
CA ASN A 398 9.02 55.19 -5.80
C ASN A 398 7.71 54.44 -5.47
N GLN A 399 6.56 54.85 -6.02
CA GLN A 399 5.30 54.11 -5.81
C GLN A 399 5.25 52.79 -6.58
N LEU A 400 5.81 52.75 -7.80
CA LEU A 400 5.86 51.54 -8.62
C LEU A 400 6.86 50.50 -8.07
N GLN A 401 7.99 50.96 -7.52
CA GLN A 401 8.98 50.06 -6.88
C GLN A 401 8.50 49.45 -5.55
N ILE A 402 7.47 50.02 -4.91
CA ILE A 402 6.86 49.48 -3.67
C ILE A 402 5.77 48.43 -3.96
N GLN A 403 5.36 48.27 -5.23
CA GLN A 403 4.35 47.28 -5.65
C GLN A 403 4.94 46.01 -6.30
N GLN A 404 6.27 45.88 -6.29
CA GLN A 404 7.00 44.63 -6.59
C GLN A 404 7.20 43.81 -5.31
#